data_AF-A0A7Y7J1E4-F1
#
_entry.id   AF-A0A7Y7J1E4-F1
#
_cell.length_a   1.000
_cell.length_b   1.000
_cell.length_c   1.000
_cell.angle_alpha   90.00
_cell.angle_beta   90.00
_cell.angle_gamma   90.00
#
_symmetry.space_group_name_H-M   'P 1'
#
loop_
_entity.id
_entity.type
_entity.pdbx_description
1 polymer ?
#
loop_
_entity_poly.entity_id
_entity_poly.type
_entity_poly.pdbx_seq_one_letter_code
_entity_poly.pdbx_strand_id
1 'polypeptide(L)'
;LETDASGRGVIARTNGRAFIRAPGYRAGTADIAALPPDGTIALTPFVPKALYLSSYGIGSAALRNRALALIGQSGLNALVIDVKGDRGLVPYPSRIPLAIADGARRMTTIPDLGALVRMLHARNLYAIARIVVFKDLPLASARPDLAVRLPDGRLFHDRQGMAWTDPSQPAVRQYNIAVAIEAAQAGFDEIQFDYIRFPDEAARTRLPGAASQ
;
A
#
# COMPACT_ATOMS: atom_id res chain seq x y z
N LEU A 1 -11.99 14.45 14.72
CA LEU A 1 -12.94 13.40 15.16
C LEU A 1 -12.10 12.48 16.02
N GLU A 2 -12.14 12.67 17.34
CA GLU A 2 -11.49 11.76 18.28
C GLU A 2 -12.54 10.73 18.68
N THR A 3 -12.23 9.46 18.46
CA THR A 3 -13.04 8.33 18.90
C THR A 3 -12.41 7.73 20.15
N ASP A 4 -13.21 7.48 21.17
CA ASP A 4 -12.77 6.76 22.36
C ASP A 4 -12.54 5.26 22.09
N ALA A 5 -12.02 4.55 23.10
CA ALA A 5 -11.75 3.11 23.03
C ALA A 5 -13.00 2.23 22.83
N SER A 6 -14.21 2.81 22.91
CA SER A 6 -15.48 2.13 22.62
C SER A 6 -16.02 2.45 21.21
N GLY A 7 -15.27 3.23 20.41
CA GLY A 7 -15.67 3.64 19.07
C GLY A 7 -16.67 4.80 19.03
N ARG A 8 -16.92 5.47 20.16
CA ARG A 8 -17.79 6.67 20.21
C ARG A 8 -16.95 7.92 19.96
N GLY A 9 -17.38 8.75 19.01
CA GLY A 9 -16.77 10.05 18.74
C GLY A 9 -17.83 11.16 18.82
N VAL A 10 -17.48 12.27 19.48
CA VAL A 10 -18.33 13.46 19.56
C VAL A 10 -17.88 14.46 18.50
N ILE A 11 -18.78 14.84 17.59
CA ILE A 11 -18.50 15.87 16.59
C ILE A 11 -18.88 17.23 17.17
N ALA A 12 -17.89 17.95 17.72
CA ALA A 12 -18.08 19.26 18.35
C ALA A 12 -18.32 20.43 17.36
N ARG A 13 -18.41 20.17 16.05
CA ARG A 13 -18.63 21.21 15.02
C ARG A 13 -19.79 20.81 14.12
N THR A 14 -20.86 21.59 14.16
CA THR A 14 -22.12 21.38 13.42
C THR A 14 -22.04 21.72 11.93
N ASN A 15 -20.98 22.43 11.50
CA ASN A 15 -20.74 22.75 10.08
C ASN A 15 -19.49 22.00 9.58
N GLY A 16 -19.67 21.06 8.65
CA GLY A 16 -18.58 20.33 8.00
C GLY A 16 -19.02 19.03 7.32
N ARG A 17 -18.12 18.44 6.52
CA ARG A 17 -18.29 17.08 5.99
C ARG A 17 -17.65 16.07 6.93
N ALA A 18 -18.41 15.04 7.31
CA ALA A 18 -17.86 13.86 7.97
C ALA A 18 -17.37 12.88 6.90
N PHE A 19 -16.13 12.39 7.05
CA PHE A 19 -15.65 11.21 6.32
C PHE A 19 -15.97 9.98 7.14
N ILE A 20 -16.69 9.03 6.55
CA ILE A 20 -17.13 7.82 7.25
C ILE A 20 -16.51 6.61 6.59
N ARG A 21 -15.92 5.74 7.42
CA ARG A 21 -15.31 4.49 7.00
C ARG A 21 -15.63 3.43 8.05
N ALA A 22 -15.95 2.23 7.58
CA ALA A 22 -16.09 1.06 8.43
C ALA A 22 -15.59 -0.18 7.66
N PRO A 23 -14.95 -1.15 8.34
CA PRO A 23 -14.54 -2.40 7.71
C PRO A 23 -15.72 -3.09 7.03
N GLY A 24 -15.56 -3.49 5.77
CA GLY A 24 -16.62 -4.15 4.99
C GLY A 24 -17.67 -3.20 4.39
N TYR A 25 -17.44 -1.88 4.42
CA TYR A 25 -18.35 -0.88 3.83
C TYR A 25 -17.60 0.08 2.90
N ARG A 26 -18.31 0.67 1.93
CA ARG A 26 -17.81 1.79 1.12
C ARG A 26 -17.46 2.97 2.02
N ALA A 27 -16.30 3.59 1.75
CA ALA A 27 -16.01 4.91 2.29
C ALA A 27 -17.03 5.91 1.73
N GLY A 28 -17.48 6.83 2.58
CA GLY A 28 -18.46 7.83 2.21
C GLY A 28 -18.18 9.17 2.85
N THR A 29 -18.94 10.17 2.44
CA THR A 29 -18.98 11.47 3.10
C THR A 29 -20.42 11.87 3.34
N ALA A 30 -20.71 12.40 4.52
CA ALA A 30 -21.99 13.02 4.80
C ALA A 30 -21.77 14.48 5.19
N ASP A 31 -22.71 15.35 4.80
CA ASP A 31 -22.80 16.67 5.40
C ASP A 31 -23.36 16.52 6.81
N ILE A 32 -22.63 16.99 7.82
CA ILE A 32 -23.03 16.91 9.22
C ILE A 32 -24.36 17.62 9.44
N ALA A 33 -24.62 18.72 8.73
CA ALA A 33 -25.88 19.46 8.85
C ALA A 33 -27.07 18.73 8.22
N ALA A 34 -26.82 17.77 7.32
CA ALA A 34 -27.84 16.96 6.66
C ALA A 34 -28.07 15.61 7.35
N LEU A 35 -27.39 15.34 8.48
CA LEU A 35 -27.60 14.11 9.24
C LEU A 35 -28.97 14.13 9.93
N PRO A 36 -29.62 12.97 10.09
CA PRO A 36 -30.85 12.91 10.87
C PRO A 36 -30.59 13.28 12.34
N PRO A 37 -31.64 13.69 13.09
CA PRO A 37 -31.49 14.17 14.47
C PRO A 37 -30.86 13.16 15.45
N ASP A 38 -30.97 11.87 15.15
CA ASP A 38 -30.37 10.78 15.91
C ASP A 38 -28.89 10.52 15.54
N GLY A 39 -28.37 11.23 14.52
CA GLY A 39 -27.01 11.11 14.03
C GLY A 39 -26.73 9.81 13.26
N THR A 40 -27.75 9.05 12.89
CA THR A 40 -27.56 7.74 12.25
C THR A 40 -27.12 7.90 10.79
N ILE A 41 -26.12 7.11 10.37
CA ILE A 41 -25.61 7.06 8.99
C ILE A 41 -25.72 5.64 8.46
N ALA A 42 -26.45 5.46 7.37
CA ALA A 42 -26.49 4.18 6.64
C ALA A 42 -25.22 4.01 5.78
N LEU A 43 -24.53 2.88 5.95
CA LEU A 43 -23.35 2.53 5.17
C LEU A 43 -23.69 1.49 4.11
N THR A 44 -23.03 1.55 2.96
CA THR A 44 -23.18 0.56 1.88
C THR A 44 -22.16 -0.56 2.08
N PRO A 45 -22.59 -1.81 2.34
CA PRO A 45 -21.67 -2.94 2.42
C PRO A 45 -20.85 -3.09 1.13
N PHE A 46 -19.59 -3.47 1.26
CA PHE A 46 -18.71 -3.69 0.14
C PHE A 46 -17.77 -4.86 0.39
N VAL A 47 -17.75 -5.79 -0.59
CA VAL A 47 -16.82 -6.92 -0.61
C VAL A 47 -15.99 -6.81 -1.89
N PRO A 48 -14.68 -6.50 -1.81
CA PRO A 48 -13.82 -6.50 -2.96
C PRO A 48 -13.62 -7.92 -3.49
N LYS A 49 -13.80 -8.09 -4.79
CA LYS A 49 -13.54 -9.32 -5.55
C LYS A 49 -12.55 -8.96 -6.65
N ALA A 50 -11.26 -9.12 -6.35
CA ALA A 50 -10.20 -8.48 -7.11
C ALA A 50 -9.40 -9.46 -7.99
N LEU A 51 -8.95 -8.97 -9.15
CA LEU A 51 -7.80 -9.56 -9.84
C LEU A 51 -6.52 -8.85 -9.41
N TYR A 52 -5.44 -9.61 -9.33
CA TYR A 52 -4.10 -9.08 -9.07
C TYR A 52 -3.36 -8.80 -10.38
N LEU A 53 -2.74 -7.62 -10.46
CA LEU A 53 -1.80 -7.24 -11.51
C LEU A 53 -0.50 -6.73 -10.89
N SER A 54 0.61 -7.38 -11.23
CA SER A 54 1.95 -6.88 -10.91
C SER A 54 2.24 -5.57 -11.63
N SER A 55 3.33 -4.91 -11.27
CA SER A 55 3.80 -3.69 -11.93
C SER A 55 4.01 -3.88 -13.44
N TYR A 56 4.48 -5.05 -13.87
CA TYR A 56 4.57 -5.42 -15.29
C TYR A 56 3.19 -5.68 -15.92
N GLY A 57 2.31 -6.37 -15.19
CA GLY A 57 0.96 -6.69 -15.63
C GLY A 57 0.12 -5.46 -15.92
N ILE A 58 0.15 -4.48 -15.02
CA ILE A 58 -0.59 -3.22 -15.20
C ILE A 58 0.04 -2.32 -16.27
N GLY A 59 1.36 -2.40 -16.48
CA GLY A 59 2.06 -1.70 -17.55
C GLY A 59 1.78 -2.24 -18.94
N SER A 60 1.50 -3.53 -19.07
CA SER A 60 1.14 -4.17 -20.34
C SER A 60 -0.29 -3.87 -20.73
N ALA A 61 -0.49 -3.14 -21.83
CA ALA A 61 -1.82 -2.86 -22.36
C ALA A 61 -2.62 -4.15 -22.65
N ALA A 62 -1.95 -5.19 -23.16
CA ALA A 62 -2.59 -6.47 -23.45
C ALA A 62 -3.11 -7.16 -22.19
N LEU A 63 -2.28 -7.27 -21.14
CA LEU A 63 -2.68 -7.90 -19.87
C LEU A 63 -3.73 -7.06 -19.14
N ARG A 64 -3.54 -5.73 -19.09
CA ARG A 64 -4.51 -4.81 -18.50
C ARG A 64 -5.87 -4.91 -19.19
N ASN A 65 -5.92 -4.91 -20.52
CA ASN A 65 -7.19 -5.01 -21.26
C ASN A 65 -7.86 -6.38 -21.05
N ARG A 66 -7.10 -7.47 -21.00
CA ARG A 66 -7.64 -8.80 -20.67
C ARG A 66 -8.22 -8.85 -19.26
N ALA A 67 -7.54 -8.27 -18.27
CA ALA A 67 -8.04 -8.19 -16.90
C ALA A 67 -9.33 -7.37 -16.82
N LEU A 68 -9.39 -6.22 -17.49
CA LEU A 68 -10.60 -5.39 -17.55
C LEU A 68 -11.76 -6.11 -18.24
N ALA A 69 -11.50 -6.85 -19.33
CA ALA A 69 -12.51 -7.64 -20.01
C ALA A 69 -13.05 -8.76 -19.12
N LEU A 70 -12.18 -9.49 -18.42
CA LEU A 70 -12.58 -10.53 -17.47
C LEU A 70 -13.43 -9.96 -16.34
N ILE A 71 -13.08 -8.78 -15.81
CA ILE A 71 -13.89 -8.10 -14.80
C ILE A 71 -15.29 -7.76 -15.35
N GLY A 72 -15.37 -7.17 -16.55
CA GLY A 72 -16.65 -6.83 -17.18
C GLY A 72 -17.55 -8.03 -17.51
N GLN A 73 -17.00 -9.24 -17.54
CA GLN A 73 -17.71 -10.48 -17.84
C GLN A 73 -17.94 -11.36 -16.60
N SER A 74 -17.60 -10.88 -15.41
CA SER A 74 -17.68 -11.65 -14.17
C SER A 74 -18.27 -10.83 -13.02
N GLY A 75 -18.35 -11.43 -11.83
CA GLY A 75 -18.75 -10.72 -10.60
C GLY A 75 -17.60 -9.99 -9.91
N LEU A 76 -16.44 -9.83 -10.57
CA LEU A 76 -15.29 -9.10 -10.03
C LEU A 76 -15.55 -7.59 -10.06
N ASN A 77 -14.98 -6.85 -9.12
CA ASN A 77 -15.26 -5.42 -8.95
C ASN A 77 -14.05 -4.59 -8.51
N ALA A 78 -12.86 -5.20 -8.49
CA ALA A 78 -11.67 -4.60 -7.94
C ALA A 78 -10.40 -5.04 -8.67
N LEU A 79 -9.33 -4.26 -8.51
CA LEU A 79 -7.97 -4.62 -8.91
C LEU A 79 -7.01 -4.38 -7.76
N VAL A 80 -6.17 -5.38 -7.48
CA VAL A 80 -4.98 -5.24 -6.66
C VAL A 80 -3.80 -4.95 -7.59
N ILE A 81 -3.13 -3.83 -7.38
CA ILE A 81 -2.05 -3.35 -8.24
C ILE A 81 -0.80 -3.12 -7.42
N ASP A 82 0.33 -3.66 -7.88
CA ASP A 82 1.63 -3.37 -7.25
C ASP A 82 2.01 -1.90 -7.43
N VAL A 83 1.92 -1.14 -6.34
CA VAL A 83 2.53 0.18 -6.17
C VAL A 83 3.97 0.02 -5.67
N LYS A 84 4.24 -1.03 -4.90
CA LYS A 84 5.59 -1.54 -4.64
C LYS A 84 5.57 -3.06 -4.60
N GLY A 85 6.21 -3.69 -5.58
CA GLY A 85 6.25 -5.15 -5.70
C GLY A 85 7.32 -5.79 -4.82
N ASP A 86 7.41 -7.12 -4.84
CA ASP A 86 8.34 -7.91 -4.01
C ASP A 86 9.82 -7.77 -4.38
N ARG A 87 10.11 -7.09 -5.49
CA ARG A 87 11.45 -6.64 -5.88
C ARG A 87 11.81 -5.26 -5.32
N GLY A 88 10.95 -4.65 -4.50
CA GLY A 88 11.12 -3.31 -3.95
C GLY A 88 11.02 -2.17 -4.97
N LEU A 89 10.58 -2.48 -6.20
CA LEU A 89 10.46 -1.47 -7.26
C LEU A 89 9.21 -0.62 -7.08
N VAL A 90 9.38 0.69 -7.28
CA VAL A 90 8.31 1.69 -7.32
C VAL A 90 8.09 2.07 -8.79
N PRO A 91 7.05 1.51 -9.45
CA PRO A 91 6.95 1.50 -10.91
C PRO A 91 6.38 2.80 -11.51
N TYR A 92 6.42 3.90 -10.76
CA TYR A 92 5.88 5.21 -11.14
C TYR A 92 6.85 6.34 -10.75
N PRO A 93 6.67 7.56 -11.27
CA PRO A 93 7.51 8.72 -10.95
C PRO A 93 7.33 9.27 -9.51
N SER A 94 7.63 8.44 -8.50
CA SER A 94 7.54 8.82 -7.08
C SER A 94 8.43 10.02 -6.73
N ARG A 95 7.94 10.88 -5.84
CA ARG A 95 8.67 12.06 -5.34
C ARG A 95 9.35 11.79 -3.99
N ILE A 96 9.25 10.57 -3.48
CA ILE A 96 9.87 10.19 -2.20
C ILE A 96 11.39 10.18 -2.37
N PRO A 97 12.15 10.99 -1.58
CA PRO A 97 13.60 11.09 -1.75
C PRO A 97 14.33 9.75 -1.69
N LEU A 98 13.89 8.84 -0.81
CA LEU A 98 14.52 7.53 -0.65
C LEU A 98 14.31 6.62 -1.87
N ALA A 99 13.10 6.61 -2.47
CA ALA A 99 12.81 5.84 -3.70
C ALA A 99 13.61 6.35 -4.93
N ILE A 100 13.99 7.63 -4.91
CA ILE A 100 14.85 8.24 -5.93
C ILE A 100 16.29 7.79 -5.73
N ALA A 101 16.77 7.81 -4.48
CA ALA A 101 18.16 7.53 -4.13
C ALA A 101 18.51 6.02 -4.13
N ASP A 102 17.58 5.14 -3.78
CA ASP A 102 17.81 3.69 -3.62
C ASP A 102 17.74 2.89 -4.95
N GLY A 103 17.37 3.55 -6.05
CA GLY A 103 17.20 2.91 -7.36
C GLY A 103 15.90 2.12 -7.52
N ALA A 104 14.93 2.26 -6.61
CA ALA A 104 13.61 1.62 -6.71
C ALA A 104 12.82 2.10 -7.94
N ARG A 105 13.11 3.30 -8.45
CA ARG A 105 12.50 3.91 -9.65
C ARG A 105 13.12 3.48 -10.99
N ARG A 106 14.04 2.50 -11.01
CA ARG A 106 14.74 2.08 -12.25
C ARG A 106 13.85 1.55 -13.36
N MET A 107 12.58 1.27 -13.07
CA MET A 107 11.59 0.83 -14.03
C MET A 107 10.31 1.63 -13.83
N THR A 108 9.79 2.25 -14.89
CA THR A 108 8.51 2.97 -14.86
C THR A 108 7.51 2.28 -15.79
N THR A 109 6.57 1.52 -15.22
CA THR A 109 5.48 0.88 -15.97
C THR A 109 4.14 1.60 -15.80
N ILE A 110 4.04 2.51 -14.83
CA ILE A 110 2.88 3.35 -14.55
C ILE A 110 3.33 4.81 -14.67
N PRO A 111 3.18 5.45 -15.85
CA PRO A 111 3.67 6.81 -16.06
C PRO A 111 2.95 7.87 -15.21
N ASP A 112 1.65 7.67 -14.98
CA ASP A 112 0.83 8.54 -14.15
C ASP A 112 -0.09 7.67 -13.27
N LEU A 113 0.24 7.65 -11.98
CA LEU A 113 -0.47 6.86 -10.98
C LEU A 113 -1.92 7.37 -10.79
N GLY A 114 -2.14 8.68 -10.83
CA GLY A 114 -3.47 9.27 -10.67
C GLY A 114 -4.35 9.06 -11.90
N ALA A 115 -3.78 9.13 -13.11
CA ALA A 115 -4.52 8.82 -14.33
C ALA A 115 -4.93 7.35 -14.39
N LEU A 116 -4.08 6.45 -13.92
CA LEU A 116 -4.42 5.03 -13.79
C LEU A 116 -5.64 4.85 -12.89
N VAL A 117 -5.63 5.43 -11.68
CA VAL A 117 -6.75 5.32 -10.74
C VAL A 117 -8.03 5.92 -11.32
N ARG A 118 -7.97 7.13 -11.91
CA ARG A 118 -9.13 7.76 -12.56
C ARG A 118 -9.73 6.88 -13.65
N MET A 119 -8.89 6.19 -14.42
CA MET A 119 -9.33 5.25 -15.46
C MET A 119 -10.09 4.04 -14.89
N LEU A 120 -9.66 3.54 -13.73
CA LEU A 120 -10.32 2.45 -13.01
C LEU A 120 -11.65 2.90 -12.39
N HIS A 121 -11.67 4.06 -11.74
CA HIS A 121 -12.87 4.64 -11.16
C HIS A 121 -13.93 4.97 -12.20
N ALA A 122 -13.54 5.45 -13.39
CA ALA A 122 -14.46 5.67 -14.51
C ALA A 122 -15.15 4.37 -14.99
N ARG A 123 -14.63 3.20 -14.60
CA ARG A 123 -15.21 1.87 -14.86
C ARG A 123 -15.85 1.26 -13.61
N ASN A 124 -16.06 2.06 -12.55
CA ASN A 124 -16.60 1.63 -11.26
C ASN A 124 -15.78 0.51 -10.59
N LEU A 125 -14.46 0.49 -10.82
CA LEU A 125 -13.54 -0.49 -10.22
C LEU A 125 -12.91 0.05 -8.95
N TYR A 126 -12.89 -0.79 -7.91
CA TYR A 126 -12.20 -0.50 -6.65
C TYR A 126 -10.69 -0.79 -6.78
N ALA A 127 -9.87 0.22 -6.54
CA ALA A 127 -8.42 0.15 -6.70
C ALA A 127 -7.72 -0.09 -5.36
N ILE A 128 -7.00 -1.21 -5.26
CA ILE A 128 -6.23 -1.62 -4.08
C ILE A 128 -4.75 -1.50 -4.41
N ALA A 129 -4.03 -0.63 -3.69
CA ALA A 129 -2.59 -0.46 -3.81
C ALA A 129 -1.86 -1.49 -2.96
N ARG A 130 -1.23 -2.47 -3.62
CA ARG A 130 -0.36 -3.43 -2.94
C ARG A 130 1.04 -2.85 -2.75
N ILE A 131 1.53 -2.91 -1.52
CA ILE A 131 2.85 -2.43 -1.11
C ILE A 131 3.55 -3.54 -0.33
N VAL A 132 4.51 -4.21 -0.97
CA VAL A 132 5.41 -5.14 -0.29
C VAL A 132 6.39 -4.33 0.55
N VAL A 133 6.40 -4.53 1.88
CA VAL A 133 7.09 -3.59 2.78
C VAL A 133 8.56 -3.92 3.02
N PHE A 134 8.88 -5.11 3.54
CA PHE A 134 10.22 -5.39 4.09
C PHE A 134 11.10 -6.25 3.17
N LYS A 135 10.52 -6.93 2.18
CA LYS A 135 11.28 -7.59 1.10
C LYS A 135 11.61 -6.54 0.04
N ASP A 136 12.70 -5.81 0.26
CA ASP A 136 13.06 -4.60 -0.48
C ASP A 136 14.57 -4.57 -0.79
N LEU A 137 14.94 -5.20 -1.90
CA LEU A 137 16.33 -5.31 -2.33
C LEU A 137 16.98 -3.95 -2.68
N PRO A 138 16.33 -3.03 -3.44
CA PRO A 138 16.89 -1.71 -3.71
C PRO A 138 17.27 -0.97 -2.44
N LEU A 139 16.34 -0.86 -1.48
CA LEU A 139 16.61 -0.14 -0.24
C LEU A 139 17.66 -0.84 0.62
N ALA A 140 17.55 -2.16 0.81
CA ALA A 140 18.52 -2.91 1.60
C ALA A 140 19.94 -2.86 1.01
N SER A 141 20.07 -2.76 -0.32
CA SER A 141 21.36 -2.65 -1.00
C SER A 141 21.95 -1.25 -0.93
N ALA A 142 21.12 -0.22 -1.13
CA ALA A 142 21.55 1.18 -1.07
C ALA A 142 21.81 1.66 0.37
N ARG A 143 21.10 1.08 1.34
CA ARG A 143 21.20 1.38 2.77
C ARG A 143 21.33 0.09 3.60
N PRO A 144 22.50 -0.58 3.57
CA PRO A 144 22.70 -1.80 4.33
C PRO A 144 22.51 -1.62 5.84
N ASP A 145 22.63 -0.39 6.37
CA ASP A 145 22.34 -0.03 7.77
C ASP A 145 20.86 -0.18 8.15
N LEU A 146 19.97 -0.15 7.16
CA LEU A 146 18.54 -0.40 7.30
C LEU A 146 18.16 -1.86 7.00
N ALA A 147 19.13 -2.72 6.71
CA ALA A 147 18.89 -4.08 6.25
C ALA A 147 19.00 -5.13 7.37
N VAL A 148 18.31 -6.25 7.16
CA VAL A 148 18.58 -7.49 7.90
C VAL A 148 19.96 -7.99 7.48
N ARG A 149 20.78 -8.37 8.47
CA ARG A 149 22.16 -8.82 8.23
C ARG A 149 22.40 -10.19 8.81
N LEU A 150 23.37 -10.89 8.27
CA LEU A 150 23.95 -12.09 8.87
C LEU A 150 24.81 -11.72 10.10
N PRO A 151 25.15 -12.68 10.98
CA PRO A 151 25.97 -12.41 12.16
C PRO A 151 27.37 -11.87 11.82
N ASP A 152 27.89 -12.25 10.65
CA ASP A 152 29.16 -11.78 10.09
C ASP A 152 29.07 -10.37 9.47
N GLY A 153 27.90 -9.73 9.53
CA GLY A 153 27.67 -8.36 9.05
C GLY A 153 27.32 -8.26 7.57
N ARG A 154 27.35 -9.35 6.80
CA ARG A 154 26.92 -9.35 5.40
C ARG A 154 25.41 -9.15 5.27
N LEU A 155 24.96 -8.68 4.11
CA LEU A 155 23.55 -8.55 3.79
C LEU A 155 22.89 -9.93 3.80
N PHE A 156 21.73 -10.05 4.45
CA PHE A 156 20.92 -11.26 4.33
C PHE A 156 20.26 -11.31 2.95
N HIS A 157 20.30 -12.47 2.31
CA HIS A 157 19.53 -12.77 1.11
C HIS A 157 18.69 -14.02 1.36
N ASP A 158 17.42 -13.98 0.97
CA ASP A 158 16.56 -15.16 1.00
C ASP A 158 16.89 -16.13 -0.16
N ARG A 159 16.18 -17.26 -0.23
CA ARG A 159 16.38 -18.28 -1.27
C ARG A 159 16.12 -17.79 -2.70
N GLN A 160 15.45 -16.64 -2.86
CA GLN A 160 15.21 -16.01 -4.15
C GLN A 160 16.28 -14.96 -4.47
N GLY A 161 17.34 -14.85 -3.65
CA GLY A 161 18.39 -13.86 -3.77
C GLY A 161 17.95 -12.45 -3.36
N MET A 162 16.82 -12.31 -2.68
CA MET A 162 16.26 -11.01 -2.31
C MET A 162 16.75 -10.58 -0.93
N ALA A 163 17.19 -9.33 -0.83
CA ALA A 163 17.52 -8.72 0.45
C ALA A 163 16.28 -8.11 1.11
N TRP A 164 16.36 -7.98 2.43
CA TRP A 164 15.27 -7.52 3.27
C TRP A 164 15.72 -6.35 4.14
N THR A 165 14.85 -5.37 4.29
CA THR A 165 15.01 -4.28 5.25
C THR A 165 14.52 -4.71 6.63
N ASP A 166 15.14 -4.21 7.69
CA ASP A 166 14.75 -4.51 9.07
C ASP A 166 13.41 -3.81 9.44
N PRO A 167 12.34 -4.57 9.74
CA PRO A 167 11.06 -4.02 10.22
C PRO A 167 11.16 -3.13 11.47
N SER A 168 12.19 -3.34 12.30
CA SER A 168 12.39 -2.59 13.55
C SER A 168 12.84 -1.14 13.31
N GLN A 169 13.38 -0.85 12.11
CA GLN A 169 13.91 0.48 11.78
C GLN A 169 12.80 1.49 11.47
N PRO A 170 12.71 2.61 12.21
CA PRO A 170 11.70 3.65 11.95
C PRO A 170 11.78 4.23 10.53
N ALA A 171 12.99 4.40 9.99
CA ALA A 171 13.19 4.91 8.63
C ALA A 171 12.57 3.99 7.55
N VAL A 172 12.65 2.66 7.74
CA VAL A 172 12.03 1.67 6.85
C VAL A 172 10.51 1.76 6.91
N ARG A 173 9.94 1.89 8.11
CA ARG A 173 8.49 2.08 8.27
C ARG A 173 8.02 3.39 7.65
N GLN A 174 8.74 4.48 7.89
CA GLN A 174 8.41 5.80 7.36
C GLN A 174 8.46 5.84 5.83
N TYR A 175 9.43 5.15 5.21
CA TYR A 175 9.49 5.01 3.76
C TYR A 175 8.24 4.34 3.19
N ASN A 176 7.84 3.19 3.74
CA ASN A 176 6.66 2.46 3.28
C ASN A 176 5.35 3.24 3.53
N ILE A 177 5.26 3.99 4.64
CA ILE A 177 4.15 4.92 4.90
C ILE A 177 4.11 6.03 3.85
N ALA A 178 5.26 6.58 3.46
CA ALA A 178 5.31 7.60 2.42
C ALA A 178 4.80 7.08 1.06
N VAL A 179 5.16 5.84 0.69
CA VAL A 179 4.62 5.18 -0.52
C VAL A 179 3.10 5.00 -0.43
N ALA A 180 2.59 4.60 0.74
CA ALA A 180 1.15 4.49 0.97
C ALA A 180 0.42 5.84 0.88
N ILE A 181 1.04 6.92 1.38
CA ILE A 181 0.50 8.28 1.27
C ILE A 181 0.45 8.71 -0.20
N GLU A 182 1.50 8.50 -0.99
CA GLU A 182 1.47 8.82 -2.43
C GLU A 182 0.37 8.04 -3.17
N ALA A 183 0.20 6.74 -2.86
CA ALA A 183 -0.87 5.93 -3.44
C ALA A 183 -2.26 6.45 -3.06
N ALA A 184 -2.48 6.77 -1.79
CA ALA A 184 -3.74 7.35 -1.32
C ALA A 184 -4.02 8.72 -1.98
N GLN A 185 -3.00 9.57 -2.11
CA GLN A 185 -3.10 10.87 -2.80
C GLN A 185 -3.37 10.72 -4.30
N ALA A 186 -2.89 9.65 -4.94
CA ALA A 186 -3.23 9.31 -6.32
C ALA A 186 -4.69 8.82 -6.48
N GLY A 187 -5.36 8.50 -5.37
CA GLY A 187 -6.78 8.16 -5.31
C GLY A 187 -7.08 6.68 -5.12
N PHE A 188 -6.10 5.83 -4.80
CA PHE A 188 -6.39 4.44 -4.47
C PHE A 188 -7.38 4.37 -3.30
N ASP A 189 -8.32 3.42 -3.39
CA ASP A 189 -9.38 3.26 -2.40
C ASP A 189 -8.88 2.56 -1.12
N GLU A 190 -7.89 1.68 -1.28
CA GLU A 190 -7.35 0.84 -0.22
C GLU A 190 -5.84 0.65 -0.35
N ILE A 191 -5.16 0.55 0.80
CA ILE A 191 -3.76 0.15 0.89
C ILE A 191 -3.69 -1.26 1.45
N GLN A 192 -3.11 -2.17 0.68
CA GLN A 192 -2.81 -3.53 1.12
C GLN A 192 -1.29 -3.64 1.34
N PHE A 193 -0.87 -3.63 2.60
CA PHE A 193 0.50 -3.97 2.94
C PHE A 193 0.71 -5.48 2.85
N ASP A 194 1.81 -5.89 2.22
CA ASP A 194 2.19 -7.29 2.07
C ASP A 194 3.62 -7.51 2.58
N TYR A 195 3.96 -8.73 2.97
CA TYR A 195 5.22 -9.10 3.63
C TYR A 195 5.49 -8.28 4.91
N ILE A 196 4.47 -8.07 5.75
CA ILE A 196 4.58 -7.41 7.06
C ILE A 196 5.16 -8.39 8.10
N ARG A 197 6.40 -8.81 7.89
CA ARG A 197 7.08 -9.83 8.69
C ARG A 197 8.60 -9.75 8.54
N PHE A 198 9.30 -10.42 9.43
CA PHE A 198 10.71 -10.75 9.24
C PHE A 198 10.88 -11.85 8.17
N PRO A 199 12.06 -12.00 7.55
CA PRO A 199 12.35 -13.13 6.68
C PRO A 199 12.26 -14.45 7.47
N ASP A 200 11.80 -15.52 6.82
CA ASP A 200 11.51 -16.81 7.49
C ASP A 200 12.78 -17.48 8.05
N GLU A 201 13.96 -17.08 7.60
CA GLU A 201 15.27 -17.60 8.04
C GLU A 201 15.91 -16.74 9.15
N ALA A 202 15.13 -15.92 9.85
CA ALA A 202 15.61 -14.97 10.86
C ALA A 202 16.46 -15.58 11.99
N ALA A 203 16.33 -16.90 12.25
CA ALA A 203 17.14 -17.62 13.25
C ALA A 203 18.67 -17.57 12.99
N ARG A 204 19.09 -17.14 11.79
CA ARG A 204 20.51 -16.93 11.44
C ARG A 204 20.83 -15.47 11.13
N THR A 205 20.06 -14.52 11.65
CA THR A 205 20.21 -13.09 11.33
C THR A 205 20.41 -12.25 12.58
N ARG A 206 21.08 -11.11 12.42
CA ARG A 206 21.24 -10.09 13.45
C ARG A 206 20.46 -8.85 13.04
N LEU A 207 19.67 -8.32 13.97
CA LEU A 207 18.98 -7.05 13.80
C LEU A 207 19.88 -5.89 14.27
N PRO A 208 19.98 -4.79 13.51
CA PRO A 208 20.61 -3.55 13.97
C PRO A 208 20.11 -3.13 15.35
N GLY A 209 21.02 -2.88 16.29
CA GLY A 209 20.68 -2.41 17.64
C GLY A 209 20.31 -3.50 18.66
N ALA A 210 20.30 -4.78 18.28
CA ALA A 210 20.26 -5.87 19.26
C ALA A 210 21.61 -5.94 19.99
N ALA A 211 21.65 -5.38 21.20
CA ALA A 211 22.78 -5.53 22.12
C ALA A 211 23.08 -7.03 22.28
N SER A 212 24.35 -7.39 22.18
CA SER A 212 24.82 -8.71 22.52
C SER A 212 24.44 -8.97 23.98
N GLN A 213 23.58 -9.95 24.25
CA GLN A 213 23.51 -10.56 25.57
C GLN A 213 24.69 -11.50 25.75
#